data_AF-A0A1D9FTE0-F1
#
_entry.id   AF-A0A1D9FTE0-F1
#
_cell.length_a   1.000
_cell.length_b   1.000
_cell.length_c   1.000
_cell.angle_alpha   90.00
_cell.angle_beta   90.00
_cell.angle_gamma   90.00
#
_symmetry.space_group_name_H-M   'P 1'
#
loop_
_entity.id
_entity.type
_entity.pdbx_description
1 polymer ?
#
loop_
_entity_poly.entity_id
_entity_poly.type
_entity_poly.pdbx_seq_one_letter_code
_entity_poly.pdbx_strand_id
1 'polypeptide(L)'
;MTTTERKTDKKMEGPRTTSEVIRIKPQQFIHVLDNNTGVTRLEVGPQTITLRDHERLILKPEPMIIVPPRYYCVVANPLLRDEDAQPIADQHGQIRLRYGDLEIRFAQDPFPLYPNEKLVGDLTLPVLLGRGVSKAENIAIESTGQATAEARAKEYS
;
A
#
# COMPACT_ATOMS: atom_id res chain seq x y z
N MET A 1 -15.59 -16.61 49.13
CA MET A 1 -15.26 -17.57 48.05
C MET A 1 -16.55 -17.99 47.39
N THR A 2 -16.84 -17.51 46.18
CA THR A 2 -17.71 -18.17 45.19
C THR A 2 -17.59 -17.38 43.88
N THR A 3 -16.75 -17.92 43.01
CA THR A 3 -16.54 -17.48 41.63
C THR A 3 -17.73 -17.94 40.78
N THR A 4 -18.40 -17.02 40.08
CA THR A 4 -19.34 -17.38 39.00
C THR A 4 -18.67 -17.05 37.68
N GLU A 5 -18.13 -18.06 37.03
CA GLU A 5 -17.52 -17.98 35.70
C GLU A 5 -18.61 -17.77 34.64
N ARG A 6 -18.47 -16.72 33.83
CA ARG A 6 -19.23 -16.54 32.59
C ARG A 6 -18.62 -17.46 31.54
N LYS A 7 -19.36 -18.47 31.10
CA LYS A 7 -19.09 -19.16 29.83
C LYS A 7 -19.48 -18.23 28.69
N THR A 8 -18.49 -17.69 28.01
CA THR A 8 -18.63 -17.10 26.67
C THR A 8 -18.62 -18.24 25.65
N ASP A 9 -19.77 -18.51 25.04
CA ASP A 9 -19.85 -19.38 23.86
C ASP A 9 -19.08 -18.73 22.70
N LYS A 10 -17.84 -19.20 22.51
CA LYS A 10 -17.02 -18.89 21.35
C LYS A 10 -17.63 -19.60 20.16
N LYS A 11 -18.51 -18.91 19.43
CA LYS A 11 -19.11 -19.40 18.18
C LYS A 11 -18.00 -19.57 17.13
N MET A 12 -17.47 -20.78 17.03
CA MET A 12 -16.59 -21.20 15.93
C MET A 12 -17.44 -21.31 14.67
N GLU A 13 -17.33 -20.34 13.78
CA GLU A 13 -17.91 -20.43 12.44
C GLU A 13 -17.04 -21.37 11.60
N GLY A 14 -17.60 -22.53 11.24
CA GLY A 14 -17.04 -23.41 10.20
C GLY A 14 -17.02 -22.71 8.83
N PRO A 15 -16.39 -23.32 7.80
CA PRO A 15 -16.14 -22.63 6.54
C PRO A 15 -17.50 -22.35 5.87
N ARG A 16 -17.87 -21.07 5.80
CA ARG A 16 -19.00 -20.63 4.99
C ARG A 16 -18.55 -20.65 3.53
N THR A 17 -18.89 -21.71 2.82
CA THR A 17 -18.82 -21.78 1.35
C THR A 17 -19.95 -20.93 0.78
N THR A 18 -19.78 -19.61 0.85
CA THR A 18 -20.59 -18.66 0.07
C THR A 18 -19.61 -17.86 -0.74
N SER A 19 -19.54 -18.16 -2.03
CA SER A 19 -18.81 -17.34 -3.00
C SER A 19 -19.37 -15.92 -2.94
N GLU A 20 -18.57 -15.00 -2.41
CA GLU A 20 -18.96 -13.62 -2.19
C GLU A 20 -18.67 -12.83 -3.47
N VAL A 21 -19.70 -12.19 -4.02
CA VAL A 21 -19.58 -11.33 -5.20
C VAL A 21 -19.35 -9.90 -4.72
N ILE A 22 -18.21 -9.32 -5.10
CA ILE A 22 -17.80 -7.99 -4.67
C ILE A 22 -17.73 -7.07 -5.88
N ARG A 23 -18.50 -5.99 -5.83
CA ARG A 23 -18.48 -4.93 -6.84
C ARG A 23 -17.53 -3.81 -6.41
N ILE A 24 -16.45 -3.63 -7.15
CA ILE A 24 -15.47 -2.57 -6.96
C ILE A 24 -15.82 -1.41 -7.90
N LYS A 25 -16.13 -0.24 -7.35
CA LYS A 25 -16.50 0.95 -8.15
C LYS A 25 -15.23 1.59 -8.77
N PRO A 26 -15.38 2.51 -9.75
CA PRO A 26 -14.24 3.32 -10.21
C PRO A 26 -13.50 3.98 -9.04
N GLN A 27 -12.17 4.08 -9.14
CA GLN A 27 -11.29 4.65 -8.12
C GLN A 27 -11.42 3.99 -6.72
N GLN A 28 -11.85 2.74 -6.69
CA GLN A 28 -11.78 1.91 -5.48
C GLN A 28 -10.80 0.77 -5.66
N PHE A 29 -10.30 0.26 -4.54
CA PHE A 29 -9.46 -0.92 -4.51
C PHE A 29 -9.80 -1.81 -3.31
N ILE A 30 -9.39 -3.07 -3.40
CA ILE A 30 -9.50 -4.08 -2.34
C ILE A 30 -8.22 -4.90 -2.25
N HIS A 31 -8.09 -5.64 -1.15
CA HIS A 31 -7.04 -6.64 -0.98
C HIS A 31 -7.68 -8.02 -0.78
N VAL A 32 -7.24 -8.98 -1.59
CA VAL A 32 -7.68 -10.37 -1.55
C VAL A 32 -6.49 -11.24 -1.21
N LEU A 33 -6.62 -12.02 -0.15
CA LEU A 33 -5.65 -13.04 0.26
C LEU A 33 -6.05 -14.37 -0.37
N ASP A 34 -5.11 -15.01 -1.05
CA ASP A 34 -5.20 -16.42 -1.41
C ASP A 34 -4.60 -17.27 -0.26
N ASN A 35 -5.42 -18.10 0.37
CA ASN A 35 -5.01 -18.96 1.49
C ASN A 35 -4.12 -20.14 1.06
N ASN A 36 -4.14 -20.53 -0.22
CA ASN A 36 -3.27 -21.61 -0.70
C ASN A 36 -1.83 -21.12 -0.84
N THR A 37 -1.64 -19.89 -1.34
CA THR A 37 -0.32 -19.30 -1.60
C THR A 37 0.15 -18.38 -0.46
N GLY A 38 -0.77 -17.89 0.37
CA GLY A 38 -0.50 -16.85 1.36
C GLY A 38 -0.32 -15.45 0.76
N VAL A 39 -0.49 -15.31 -0.56
CA VAL A 39 -0.23 -14.08 -1.29
C VAL A 39 -1.45 -13.16 -1.19
N THR A 40 -1.22 -11.92 -0.77
CA THR A 40 -2.24 -10.88 -0.81
C THR A 40 -2.05 -10.03 -2.06
N ARG A 41 -3.08 -9.96 -2.90
CA ARG A 41 -3.07 -9.15 -4.12
C ARG A 41 -4.00 -7.94 -4.00
N LEU A 42 -3.71 -6.94 -4.82
CA LEU A 42 -4.48 -5.74 -4.99
C LEU A 42 -5.41 -5.89 -6.20
N GLU A 43 -6.69 -5.57 -6.04
CA GLU A 43 -7.66 -5.49 -7.14
C GLU A 43 -8.21 -4.06 -7.23
N VAL A 44 -8.25 -3.52 -8.44
CA VAL A 44 -8.65 -2.13 -8.72
C VAL A 44 -9.93 -2.10 -9.55
N GLY A 45 -10.87 -1.22 -9.22
CA GLY A 45 -12.11 -1.03 -9.98
C GLY A 45 -11.93 -0.17 -11.25
N PRO A 46 -12.91 -0.17 -12.17
CA PRO A 46 -14.24 -0.77 -12.04
C PRO A 46 -14.29 -2.23 -12.50
N GLN A 47 -14.57 -3.14 -11.56
CA GLN A 47 -14.76 -4.55 -11.87
C GLN A 47 -15.62 -5.23 -10.80
N THR A 48 -16.20 -6.39 -11.14
CA THR A 48 -16.89 -7.24 -10.18
C THR A 48 -16.13 -8.54 -10.08
N ILE A 49 -15.65 -8.87 -8.89
CA ILE A 49 -14.93 -10.11 -8.64
C ILE A 49 -15.82 -11.08 -7.85
N THR A 50 -15.64 -12.37 -8.09
CA THR A 50 -16.27 -13.42 -7.29
C THR A 50 -15.18 -14.14 -6.53
N LEU A 51 -15.21 -14.08 -5.21
CA LEU A 51 -14.22 -14.76 -4.38
C LEU A 51 -14.40 -16.27 -4.43
N ARG A 52 -13.29 -16.97 -4.66
CA ARG A 52 -13.22 -18.44 -4.61
C ARG A 52 -13.10 -18.92 -3.17
N ASP A 53 -13.30 -20.21 -2.94
CA ASP A 53 -13.25 -20.80 -1.59
C ASP A 53 -11.89 -20.66 -0.88
N HIS A 54 -10.79 -20.64 -1.65
CA HIS A 54 -9.45 -20.41 -1.11
C HIS A 54 -9.10 -18.93 -0.96
N GLU A 55 -9.97 -18.03 -1.42
CA GLU A 55 -9.72 -16.59 -1.38
C GLU A 55 -10.50 -15.93 -0.25
N ARG A 56 -9.92 -14.87 0.31
CA ARG A 56 -10.51 -14.13 1.42
C ARG A 56 -10.35 -12.64 1.19
N LEU A 57 -11.46 -11.91 1.34
CA LEU A 57 -11.41 -10.45 1.40
C LEU A 57 -10.72 -10.01 2.70
N ILE A 58 -9.60 -9.31 2.57
CA ILE A 58 -8.88 -8.73 3.72
C ILE A 58 -9.19 -7.24 3.87
N LEU A 59 -9.30 -6.53 2.74
CA LEU A 59 -9.68 -5.13 2.70
C LEU A 59 -10.95 -4.97 1.87
N LYS A 60 -11.99 -4.36 2.44
CA LYS A 60 -13.23 -3.99 1.72
C LYS A 60 -12.95 -2.87 0.70
N PRO A 61 -13.86 -2.61 -0.25
CA PRO A 61 -13.67 -1.53 -1.22
C PRO A 61 -13.44 -0.17 -0.56
N GLU A 62 -12.19 0.31 -0.65
CA GLU A 62 -11.75 1.61 -0.14
C GLU A 62 -11.47 2.56 -1.32
N PRO A 63 -11.64 3.88 -1.15
CA PRO A 63 -11.29 4.85 -2.18
C PRO A 63 -9.77 4.93 -2.34
N MET A 64 -9.31 5.15 -3.57
CA MET A 64 -7.91 5.47 -3.86
C MET A 64 -7.47 6.76 -3.18
N ILE A 65 -6.17 6.86 -2.95
CA ILE A 65 -5.55 8.07 -2.43
C ILE A 65 -5.53 9.11 -3.54
N ILE A 66 -6.14 10.26 -3.27
CA ILE A 66 -6.14 11.43 -4.14
C ILE A 66 -5.26 12.48 -3.48
N VAL A 67 -4.17 12.86 -4.16
CA VAL A 67 -3.29 13.95 -3.70
C VAL A 67 -3.58 15.19 -4.55
N PRO A 68 -4.24 16.23 -3.99
CA PRO A 68 -4.54 17.44 -4.74
C PRO A 68 -3.28 18.18 -5.21
N PRO A 69 -3.39 19.05 -6.23
CA PRO A 69 -2.28 19.89 -6.66
C PRO A 69 -1.68 20.67 -5.49
N ARG A 70 -0.34 20.68 -5.40
CA ARG A 70 0.44 21.31 -4.32
C ARG A 70 0.28 20.64 -2.94
N TYR A 71 -0.27 19.45 -2.84
CA TYR A 71 -0.20 18.64 -1.62
C TYR A 71 0.79 17.49 -1.81
N TYR A 72 1.21 16.89 -0.70
CA TYR A 72 1.90 15.62 -0.68
C TYR A 72 1.33 14.72 0.41
N CYS A 73 1.58 13.42 0.28
CA CYS A 73 1.37 12.45 1.34
C CYS A 73 2.63 11.63 1.59
N VAL A 74 2.70 11.00 2.75
CA VAL A 74 3.79 10.10 3.11
C VAL A 74 3.24 8.68 3.16
N VAL A 75 3.88 7.76 2.45
CA VAL A 75 3.55 6.33 2.44
C VAL A 75 4.65 5.56 3.13
N ALA A 76 4.30 4.79 4.16
CA ALA A 76 5.18 3.84 4.81
C ALA A 76 5.19 2.49 4.11
N ASN A 77 6.36 1.84 4.14
CA ASN A 77 6.65 0.59 3.45
C ASN A 77 6.35 0.66 1.94
N PRO A 78 6.88 1.67 1.23
CA PRO A 78 6.57 1.86 -0.19
C PRO A 78 6.99 0.64 -1.01
N LEU A 79 6.19 0.31 -2.03
CA LEU A 79 6.50 -0.79 -2.92
C LEU A 79 7.82 -0.60 -3.68
N LEU A 80 8.49 -1.71 -3.96
CA LEU A 80 9.71 -1.73 -4.75
C LEU A 80 9.36 -1.69 -6.24
N ARG A 81 9.93 -0.73 -6.96
CA ARG A 81 9.72 -0.54 -8.40
C ARG A 81 10.97 -0.89 -9.19
N ASP A 82 10.78 -1.35 -10.43
CA ASP A 82 11.85 -1.51 -11.41
C ASP A 82 12.14 -0.19 -12.15
N GLU A 83 13.00 -0.26 -13.17
CA GLU A 83 13.40 0.88 -14.00
C GLU A 83 12.23 1.50 -14.78
N ASP A 84 11.18 0.70 -15.07
CA ASP A 84 9.96 1.13 -15.75
C ASP A 84 8.86 1.58 -14.77
N ALA A 85 9.23 1.78 -13.50
CA ALA A 85 8.34 2.13 -12.39
C ALA A 85 7.24 1.10 -12.10
N GLN A 86 7.40 -0.16 -12.54
CA GLN A 86 6.45 -1.24 -12.30
C GLN A 86 6.72 -1.96 -10.97
N PRO A 87 5.69 -2.46 -10.27
CA PRO A 87 5.87 -3.23 -9.04
C PRO A 87 6.69 -4.51 -9.25
N ILE A 88 7.72 -4.71 -8.43
CA ILE A 88 8.50 -5.95 -8.44
C ILE A 88 7.84 -6.99 -7.53
N ALA A 89 7.51 -8.15 -8.10
CA ALA A 89 7.05 -9.32 -7.37
C ALA A 89 8.20 -10.31 -7.09
N ASP A 90 8.06 -11.13 -6.05
CA ASP A 90 8.94 -12.28 -5.82
C ASP A 90 8.52 -13.51 -6.64
N GLN A 91 9.19 -14.64 -6.42
CA GLN A 91 8.93 -15.91 -7.13
C GLN A 91 7.54 -16.48 -6.87
N HIS A 92 6.88 -16.05 -5.80
CA HIS A 92 5.54 -16.49 -5.42
C HIS A 92 4.46 -15.48 -5.86
N GLY A 93 4.84 -14.36 -6.48
CA GLY A 93 3.92 -13.31 -6.91
C GLY A 93 3.59 -12.29 -5.83
N GLN A 94 4.28 -12.33 -4.68
CA GLN A 94 4.10 -11.35 -3.61
C GLN A 94 4.85 -10.06 -3.97
N ILE A 95 4.16 -8.92 -3.91
CA ILE A 95 4.76 -7.61 -4.16
C ILE A 95 5.79 -7.30 -3.08
N ARG A 96 6.99 -6.90 -3.50
CA ARG A 96 8.09 -6.51 -2.60
C ARG A 96 7.92 -5.07 -2.14
N LEU A 97 8.21 -4.83 -0.86
CA LEU A 97 8.16 -3.52 -0.23
C LEU A 97 9.51 -3.16 0.39
N ARG A 98 9.77 -1.86 0.51
CA ARG A 98 10.89 -1.33 1.30
C ARG A 98 10.44 -1.11 2.75
N TYR A 99 10.46 -2.18 3.55
CA TYR A 99 10.00 -2.12 4.93
C TYR A 99 10.86 -1.17 5.78
N GLY A 100 10.19 -0.31 6.56
CA GLY A 100 10.85 0.70 7.39
C GLY A 100 11.11 2.02 6.68
N ASP A 101 10.98 2.07 5.36
CA ASP A 101 11.15 3.30 4.58
C ASP A 101 9.86 4.11 4.49
N LEU A 102 10.03 5.39 4.16
CA LEU A 102 8.97 6.33 3.86
C LEU A 102 9.16 6.88 2.43
N GLU A 103 8.07 7.00 1.67
CA GLU A 103 8.05 7.63 0.35
C GLU A 103 7.10 8.84 0.37
N ILE A 104 7.58 9.99 -0.11
CA ILE A 104 6.74 11.17 -0.34
C ILE A 104 6.13 11.06 -1.73
N ARG A 105 4.79 11.11 -1.81
CA ARG A 105 4.05 11.14 -3.08
C ARG A 105 3.37 12.49 -3.26
N PHE A 106 3.64 13.14 -4.39
CA PHE A 106 3.04 14.41 -4.79
C PHE A 106 1.74 14.20 -5.56
N ALA A 107 1.14 15.29 -6.05
CA ALA A 107 -0.03 15.26 -6.92
C ALA A 107 0.22 14.39 -8.17
N GLN A 108 -0.61 13.38 -8.35
CA GLN A 108 -0.58 12.42 -9.45
C GLN A 108 -1.96 11.80 -9.62
N ASP A 109 -2.10 10.87 -10.57
CA ASP A 109 -3.34 10.12 -10.74
C ASP A 109 -3.72 9.36 -9.46
N PRO A 110 -5.03 9.24 -9.14
CA PRO A 110 -5.48 8.50 -7.97
C PRO A 110 -4.85 7.11 -7.91
N PHE A 111 -4.23 6.79 -6.78
CA PHE A 111 -3.47 5.54 -6.65
C PHE A 111 -3.98 4.71 -5.47
N PRO A 112 -4.00 3.37 -5.62
CA PRO A 112 -4.27 2.47 -4.51
C PRO A 112 -3.06 2.34 -3.59
N LEU A 113 -3.30 1.86 -2.37
CA LEU A 113 -2.23 1.36 -1.51
C LEU A 113 -2.09 -0.14 -1.72
N TYR A 114 -0.87 -0.60 -1.93
CA TYR A 114 -0.57 -2.03 -1.99
C TYR A 114 -0.70 -2.68 -0.62
N PRO A 115 -0.90 -4.01 -0.55
CA PRO A 115 -0.91 -4.73 0.72
C PRO A 115 0.31 -4.38 1.56
N ASN A 116 0.10 -3.97 2.81
CA ASN A 116 1.10 -3.49 3.78
C ASN A 116 1.72 -2.10 3.53
N GLU A 117 1.40 -1.41 2.43
CA GLU A 117 1.60 0.05 2.36
C GLU A 117 0.63 0.75 3.31
N LYS A 118 1.07 1.85 3.93
CA LYS A 118 0.23 2.64 4.85
C LYS A 118 0.42 4.13 4.62
N LEU A 119 -0.68 4.88 4.59
CA LEU A 119 -0.61 6.34 4.65
C LEU A 119 -0.17 6.76 6.06
N VAL A 120 0.83 7.64 6.13
CA VAL A 120 1.34 8.20 7.39
C VAL A 120 0.86 9.64 7.50
N GLY A 121 -0.01 9.90 8.48
CA GLY A 121 -0.59 11.22 8.72
C GLY A 121 -1.61 11.63 7.64
N ASP A 122 -1.93 12.92 7.64
CA ASP A 122 -2.87 13.54 6.70
C ASP A 122 -2.16 14.18 5.49
N LEU A 123 -2.93 14.47 4.44
CA LEU A 123 -2.44 15.22 3.27
C LEU A 123 -1.91 16.59 3.70
N THR A 124 -0.66 16.88 3.35
CA THR A 124 0.06 18.05 3.86
C THR A 124 0.45 19.01 2.73
N LEU A 125 0.38 20.31 2.98
CA LEU A 125 0.90 21.35 2.08
C LEU A 125 2.42 21.52 2.28
N PRO A 126 3.22 21.67 1.21
CA PRO A 126 4.61 22.08 1.33
C PRO A 126 4.64 23.53 1.81
N VAL A 127 5.12 23.74 3.04
CA VAL A 127 5.33 25.08 3.57
C VAL A 127 6.67 25.59 3.03
N LEU A 128 6.64 26.52 2.09
CA LEU A 128 7.81 27.28 1.66
C LEU A 128 8.14 28.29 2.76
N LEU A 129 9.02 27.90 3.69
CA LEU A 129 9.49 28.80 4.74
C LEU A 129 10.44 29.83 4.14
N GLY A 130 9.93 31.02 3.89
CA GLY A 130 10.77 32.21 3.72
C GLY A 130 11.54 32.44 5.03
N ARG A 131 12.87 32.17 5.00
CA ARG A 131 13.86 32.51 6.04
C ARG A 131 13.34 32.42 7.47
N GLY A 132 13.31 31.21 8.03
CA GLY A 132 13.06 31.01 9.46
C GLY A 132 12.82 29.54 9.76
N VAL A 133 13.81 28.93 10.39
CA VAL A 133 13.86 27.57 10.95
C VAL A 133 12.48 26.96 11.26
N SER A 134 12.18 25.80 10.68
CA SER A 134 11.19 24.88 11.25
C SER A 134 11.85 23.61 11.76
N LYS A 135 11.24 23.04 12.80
CA LYS A 135 11.38 21.64 13.19
C LYS A 135 10.89 20.75 12.05
N ALA A 136 11.73 20.53 11.05
CA ALA A 136 11.68 19.29 10.30
C ALA A 136 12.39 18.26 11.20
N GLU A 137 11.63 17.44 11.92
CA GLU A 137 12.21 16.19 12.39
C GLU A 137 12.67 15.45 11.15
N ASN A 138 13.96 15.16 11.09
CA ASN A 138 14.69 14.67 9.92
C ASN A 138 14.00 13.44 9.31
N ILE A 139 13.13 13.65 8.33
CA ILE A 139 12.79 12.63 7.35
C ILE A 139 13.89 12.75 6.31
N ALA A 140 14.80 11.77 6.29
CA ALA A 140 15.90 11.72 5.34
C ALA A 140 15.33 11.75 3.91
N ILE A 141 15.46 12.92 3.26
CA ILE A 141 15.12 13.09 1.85
C ILE A 141 16.31 12.57 1.06
N GLU A 142 16.40 11.26 0.88
CA GLU A 142 17.20 10.70 -0.22
C GLU A 142 16.34 10.69 -1.48
N SER A 143 16.10 11.89 -2.03
CA SER A 143 15.62 12.03 -3.39
C SER A 143 16.71 12.70 -4.22
N THR A 144 17.10 12.02 -5.29
CA THR A 144 17.97 12.46 -6.40
C THR A 144 19.45 12.06 -6.26
N GLY A 145 19.78 10.89 -6.82
CA GLY A 145 21.17 10.44 -6.93
C GLY A 145 21.44 9.27 -7.87
N GLN A 146 20.43 8.59 -8.42
CA GLN A 146 20.62 7.53 -9.41
C GLN A 146 20.01 7.92 -10.76
N ALA A 147 20.47 9.04 -11.30
CA ALA A 147 20.24 9.41 -12.70
C ALA A 147 21.51 9.95 -13.40
N THR A 148 22.70 9.86 -12.78
CA THR A 148 23.94 10.43 -13.37
C THR A 148 25.23 9.63 -13.08
N ALA A 149 25.15 8.37 -12.62
CA ALA A 149 26.36 7.56 -12.38
C ALA A 149 26.78 6.64 -13.55
N GLU A 150 25.88 6.27 -14.48
CA GLU A 150 26.25 5.39 -15.60
C GLU A 150 26.75 6.11 -16.87
N ALA A 151 26.76 7.44 -16.88
CA ALA A 151 27.34 8.22 -17.98
C ALA A 151 28.87 8.39 -17.89
N ARG A 152 29.55 7.79 -16.89
CA ARG A 152 31.01 7.93 -16.69
C ARG A 152 31.81 6.62 -16.65
N ALA A 153 31.22 5.52 -17.12
CA ALA A 153 31.92 4.23 -17.28
C ALA A 153 32.27 3.88 -18.75
N LYS A 154 32.01 4.77 -19.72
CA LYS A 154 32.34 4.58 -21.14
C LYS A 154 33.51 5.41 -21.67
N GLU A 155 34.33 5.97 -20.79
CA GLU A 155 35.54 6.71 -21.20
C GLU A 155 36.86 6.06 -20.76
N TYR A 156 36.82 4.84 -20.20
CA TYR A 156 38.03 4.04 -19.97
C TYR A 156 37.69 2.53 -19.93
N SER A 157 37.29 1.97 -21.08
CA SER A 157 37.58 0.58 -21.46
C SER A 157 37.39 0.37 -22.95
#